data_AF-A0A6N7M3D3-F1
#
_entry.id   AF-A0A6N7M3D3-F1
#
_cell.length_a   1.000
_cell.length_b   1.000
_cell.length_c   1.000
_cell.angle_alpha   90.00
_cell.angle_beta   90.00
_cell.angle_gamma   90.00
#
_symmetry.space_group_name_H-M   'P 1'
#
loop_
_entity.id
_entity.type
_entity.pdbx_description
1 polymer ?
#
loop_
_entity_poly.entity_id
_entity_poly.type
_entity_poly.pdbx_seq_one_letter_code
_entity_poly.pdbx_strand_id
1 'polypeptide(L)'
;MPPGIAYVFLLVFIAAAPFAYRYGLKGLNFYRHWMWAEDTGIWISVIPETQIKNLGELVTETIKSTPYFLFKPFPWQAENLFQLVQSGENLLIGAIIFYLIWRAYHYKVRTPSMNFLLLYFIVSLAVYGLVIWNFGTAARYKFPFITLFMVFYSRFFDLEVEKRLDLLANERF
;
A
#
# COMPACT_ATOMS: atom_id res chain seq x y z
N MET A 1 21.69 -8.55 21.04
CA MET A 1 20.68 -9.37 21.74
C MET A 1 21.27 -10.74 22.03
N PRO A 2 21.07 -11.31 23.24
CA PRO A 2 21.45 -12.68 23.53
C PRO A 2 20.72 -13.65 22.57
N PRO A 3 21.41 -14.64 21.98
CA PRO A 3 20.81 -15.55 21.00
C PRO A 3 19.56 -16.28 21.54
N GLY A 4 19.53 -16.61 22.84
CA GLY A 4 18.37 -17.23 23.51
C GLY A 4 17.07 -16.42 23.39
N ILE A 5 17.14 -15.08 23.42
CA ILE A 5 15.97 -14.21 23.31
C ILE A 5 15.41 -14.25 21.88
N ALA A 6 16.27 -14.28 20.87
CA ALA A 6 15.85 -14.40 19.48
C ALA A 6 15.12 -15.73 19.19
N TYR A 7 15.57 -16.84 19.78
CA TYR A 7 14.90 -18.14 19.64
C TYR A 7 13.51 -18.16 20.30
N VAL A 8 13.35 -17.52 21.46
CA VAL A 8 12.05 -17.39 22.12
C VAL A 8 11.09 -16.56 21.26
N PHE A 9 11.53 -15.43 20.71
CA PHE A 9 10.71 -14.64 19.79
C PHE A 9 10.35 -15.40 18.52
N LEU A 10 11.29 -16.17 17.95
CA LEU A 10 11.05 -17.01 16.78
C LEU A 10 10.01 -18.10 17.08
N LEU A 11 10.12 -18.78 18.22
CA LEU A 11 9.16 -19.82 18.65
C LEU A 11 7.77 -19.23 18.89
N VAL A 12 7.68 -18.07 19.54
CA VAL A 12 6.41 -17.35 19.74
C VAL A 12 5.81 -16.94 18.40
N PHE A 13 6.62 -16.44 17.46
CA PHE A 13 6.17 -16.07 16.12
C PHE A 13 5.65 -17.27 15.33
N ILE A 14 6.37 -18.40 15.36
CA ILE A 14 5.95 -19.65 14.71
C ILE A 14 4.66 -20.19 15.34
N ALA A 15 4.52 -20.13 16.66
CA ALA A 15 3.30 -20.56 17.36
C ALA A 15 2.10 -19.64 17.10
N ALA A 16 2.33 -18.34 16.95
CA ALA A 16 1.29 -17.35 16.66
C ALA A 16 0.87 -17.33 15.17
N ALA A 17 1.76 -17.71 14.25
CA ALA A 17 1.49 -17.64 12.81
C ALA A 17 0.26 -18.45 12.34
N PRO A 18 0.01 -19.69 12.79
CA PRO A 18 -1.21 -20.44 12.44
C PRO A 18 -2.48 -19.80 12.99
N PHE A 19 -2.40 -19.17 14.16
CA PHE A 19 -3.52 -18.45 14.77
C PHE A 19 -3.80 -17.16 13.98
N ALA A 20 -2.77 -16.34 13.75
CA ALA A 20 -2.85 -15.15 12.92
C ALA A 20 -3.36 -15.48 11.51
N TYR A 21 -2.97 -16.62 10.94
CA TYR A 21 -3.48 -17.10 9.67
C TYR A 21 -4.96 -17.45 9.72
N ARG A 22 -5.37 -18.32 10.66
CA ARG A 22 -6.75 -18.83 10.72
C ARG A 22 -7.75 -17.74 11.08
N TYR A 23 -7.41 -16.87 12.02
CA TYR A 23 -8.27 -15.76 12.44
C TYR A 23 -8.14 -14.57 11.48
N GLY A 24 -6.95 -14.32 10.94
CA GLY A 24 -6.70 -13.27 9.97
C GLY A 24 -7.39 -13.51 8.63
N LEU A 25 -7.33 -14.73 8.07
CA LEU A 25 -8.06 -15.04 6.83
C LEU A 25 -9.57 -15.00 7.01
N LYS A 26 -10.09 -15.53 8.13
CA LYS A 26 -11.53 -15.46 8.41
C LYS A 26 -11.99 -14.01 8.56
N GLY A 27 -11.24 -13.19 9.31
CA GLY A 27 -11.52 -11.77 9.46
C GLY A 27 -11.41 -11.01 8.13
N LEU A 28 -10.38 -11.30 7.34
CA LEU A 28 -10.19 -10.68 6.02
C LEU A 28 -11.35 -11.04 5.08
N ASN A 29 -11.72 -12.31 4.99
CA ASN A 29 -12.85 -12.75 4.16
C ASN A 29 -14.18 -12.15 4.64
N PHE A 30 -14.34 -11.97 5.96
CA PHE A 30 -15.48 -11.26 6.54
C PHE A 30 -15.53 -9.81 6.03
N TYR A 31 -14.44 -9.04 6.18
CA TYR A 31 -14.41 -7.64 5.72
C TYR A 31 -14.55 -7.51 4.20
N ARG A 32 -13.91 -8.40 3.42
CA ARG A 32 -14.04 -8.45 1.95
C ARG A 32 -15.48 -8.66 1.52
N HIS A 33 -16.20 -9.56 2.20
CA HIS A 33 -17.58 -9.85 1.90
C HIS A 33 -18.51 -8.66 2.23
N TRP A 34 -18.35 -8.06 3.40
CA TRP A 34 -19.19 -6.93 3.80
C TRP A 34 -18.95 -5.69 2.94
N MET A 35 -17.70 -5.39 2.61
CA MET A 35 -17.37 -4.29 1.71
C MET A 35 -17.90 -4.54 0.30
N TRP A 36 -17.87 -5.78 -0.18
CA TRP A 36 -18.51 -6.13 -1.45
C TRP A 36 -20.03 -5.93 -1.41
N ALA A 37 -20.69 -6.33 -0.33
CA ALA A 37 -22.14 -6.19 -0.18
C ALA A 37 -22.56 -4.71 -0.10
N GLU A 38 -21.78 -3.88 0.60
CA GLU A 38 -21.98 -2.43 0.65
C GLU A 38 -21.74 -1.77 -0.72
N ASP A 39 -20.66 -2.15 -1.39
CA ASP A 39 -20.26 -1.59 -2.69
C ASP A 39 -21.23 -1.94 -3.83
N THR A 40 -21.92 -3.09 -3.75
CA THR A 40 -22.86 -3.58 -4.78
C THR A 40 -24.33 -3.43 -4.42
N GLY A 41 -24.65 -3.21 -3.14
CA GLY A 41 -26.02 -3.20 -2.62
C GLY A 41 -26.69 -4.58 -2.58
N ILE A 42 -25.94 -5.66 -2.85
CA ILE A 42 -26.46 -7.03 -2.93
C ILE A 42 -26.11 -7.78 -1.63
N TRP A 43 -27.13 -8.13 -0.87
CA TRP A 43 -27.00 -8.81 0.43
C TRP A 43 -27.16 -10.35 0.29
N ILE A 44 -26.39 -10.97 -0.61
CA ILE A 44 -26.41 -12.43 -0.78
C ILE A 44 -25.37 -13.09 0.13
N SER A 45 -25.69 -14.28 0.65
CA SER A 45 -24.78 -15.09 1.46
C SER A 45 -23.58 -15.58 0.64
N VAL A 46 -22.38 -15.13 1.04
CA VAL A 46 -21.05 -15.66 0.69
C VAL A 46 -20.81 -15.91 -0.80
N ILE A 47 -20.07 -15.00 -1.42
CA ILE A 47 -19.64 -15.14 -2.81
C ILE A 47 -18.28 -15.84 -2.83
N PRO A 48 -18.16 -17.03 -3.45
CA PRO A 48 -16.92 -17.79 -3.51
C PRO A 48 -15.75 -16.99 -4.09
N GLU A 49 -16.01 -16.09 -5.04
CA GLU A 49 -15.02 -15.21 -5.68
C GLU A 49 -14.43 -14.16 -4.72
N THR A 50 -15.13 -13.84 -3.63
CA THR A 50 -14.65 -12.87 -2.64
C THR A 50 -13.72 -13.48 -1.59
N GLN A 51 -13.65 -14.81 -1.52
CA GLN A 51 -12.93 -15.52 -0.46
C GLN A 51 -11.53 -15.96 -0.87
N ILE A 52 -10.56 -15.65 0.00
CA ILE A 52 -9.20 -16.15 -0.07
C ILE A 52 -9.14 -17.45 0.74
N LYS A 53 -8.79 -18.57 0.09
CA LYS A 53 -8.86 -19.92 0.67
C LYS A 53 -7.55 -20.34 1.33
N ASN A 54 -6.42 -19.86 0.82
CA ASN A 54 -5.10 -20.24 1.28
C ASN A 54 -4.08 -19.08 1.28
N LEU A 55 -2.92 -19.28 1.92
CA LEU A 55 -1.83 -18.30 1.93
C LEU A 55 -1.31 -17.95 0.53
N GLY A 56 -1.27 -18.92 -0.39
CA GLY A 56 -0.79 -18.68 -1.75
C GLY A 56 -1.69 -17.71 -2.51
N GLU A 57 -3.00 -17.89 -2.41
CA GLU A 57 -4.01 -16.96 -2.90
C GLU A 57 -3.89 -15.61 -2.21
N LEU A 58 -3.70 -15.56 -0.89
CA LEU A 58 -3.51 -14.30 -0.17
C LEU A 58 -2.34 -13.51 -0.75
N VAL A 59 -1.16 -14.14 -0.88
CA VAL A 59 0.03 -13.48 -1.40
C VAL A 59 -0.18 -13.02 -2.84
N THR A 60 -0.74 -13.90 -3.68
CA THR A 60 -0.98 -13.60 -5.10
C THR A 60 -1.96 -12.43 -5.27
N GLU A 61 -3.07 -12.46 -4.55
CA GLU A 61 -4.08 -11.39 -4.58
C GLU A 61 -3.55 -10.10 -3.97
N THR A 62 -2.71 -10.16 -2.94
CA THR A 62 -2.06 -8.97 -2.36
C THR A 62 -1.14 -8.32 -3.39
N ILE A 63 -0.28 -9.10 -4.05
CA ILE A 63 0.68 -8.60 -5.05
C ILE A 63 -0.06 -7.98 -6.24
N LYS A 64 -1.16 -8.58 -6.70
CA LYS A 64 -1.97 -8.01 -7.79
C LYS A 64 -2.75 -6.77 -7.37
N SER A 65 -3.40 -6.83 -6.21
CA SER A 65 -4.31 -5.78 -5.74
C SER A 65 -3.59 -4.51 -5.31
N THR A 66 -2.34 -4.61 -4.85
CA THR A 66 -1.54 -3.45 -4.40
C THR A 66 -1.34 -2.41 -5.52
N PRO A 67 -0.71 -2.73 -6.66
CA PRO A 67 -0.59 -1.78 -7.77
C PRO A 67 -1.95 -1.48 -8.40
N TYR A 68 -2.85 -2.47 -8.47
CA TYR A 68 -4.18 -2.27 -9.02
C TYR A 68 -4.96 -1.19 -8.25
N PHE A 69 -4.91 -1.17 -6.93
CA PHE A 69 -5.61 -0.21 -6.09
C PHE A 69 -5.12 1.23 -6.31
N LEU A 70 -3.82 1.40 -6.55
CA LEU A 70 -3.25 2.70 -6.87
C LEU A 70 -3.81 3.23 -8.19
N PHE A 71 -3.84 2.39 -9.23
CA PHE A 71 -4.16 2.82 -10.59
C PHE A 71 -5.64 2.72 -10.96
N LYS A 72 -6.47 1.95 -10.24
CA LYS A 72 -7.89 1.76 -10.62
C LYS A 72 -8.71 3.06 -10.45
N PRO A 73 -9.65 3.36 -11.38
CA PRO A 73 -9.92 2.62 -12.61
C PRO A 73 -8.82 2.88 -13.66
N PHE A 74 -8.45 1.85 -14.43
CA PHE A 74 -7.62 2.07 -15.62
C PHE A 74 -8.44 2.70 -16.76
N PRO A 75 -7.80 3.38 -17.73
CA PRO A 75 -8.51 4.04 -18.83
C PRO A 75 -9.45 3.11 -19.61
N TRP A 76 -9.08 1.84 -19.76
CA TRP A 76 -9.87 0.81 -20.44
C TRP A 76 -10.97 0.17 -19.57
N GLN A 77 -11.00 0.45 -18.27
CA GLN A 77 -12.05 0.01 -17.34
C GLN A 77 -13.09 1.11 -17.06
N ALA A 78 -12.88 2.29 -17.63
CA ALA A 78 -13.77 3.42 -17.42
C ALA A 78 -15.07 3.23 -18.22
N GLU A 79 -16.19 3.16 -17.52
CA GLU A 79 -17.54 3.06 -18.11
C GLU A 79 -18.13 4.45 -18.42
N ASN A 80 -17.61 5.50 -17.77
CA ASN A 80 -18.13 6.86 -17.84
C ASN A 80 -17.00 7.91 -17.92
N LEU A 81 -17.31 9.10 -18.45
CA LEU A 81 -16.33 10.20 -18.58
C LEU A 81 -15.67 10.58 -17.25
N PHE A 82 -16.43 10.56 -16.15
CA PHE A 82 -15.89 10.82 -14.81
C PHE A 82 -14.83 9.79 -14.40
N GLN A 83 -15.07 8.50 -14.67
CA GLN A 83 -14.09 7.45 -14.39
C GLN A 83 -12.86 7.58 -15.29
N LEU A 84 -13.02 8.07 -16.52
CA LEU A 84 -11.91 8.33 -17.43
C LEU A 84 -11.00 9.45 -16.90
N VAL A 85 -11.58 10.56 -16.42
CA VAL A 85 -10.81 11.64 -15.77
C VAL A 85 -10.07 11.11 -14.54
N GLN A 86 -10.75 10.34 -13.69
CA GLN A 86 -10.14 9.69 -12.52
C GLN A 86 -8.97 8.77 -12.92
N SER A 87 -9.08 8.05 -14.03
CA SER A 87 -7.99 7.20 -14.53
C SER A 87 -6.76 8.02 -14.91
N GLY A 88 -6.94 9.18 -15.55
CA GLY A 88 -5.86 10.10 -15.88
C GLY A 88 -5.18 10.67 -14.64
N GLU A 89 -5.96 11.08 -13.65
CA GLU A 89 -5.44 11.55 -12.35
C GLU A 89 -4.61 10.46 -11.65
N ASN A 90 -5.07 9.22 -11.64
CA ASN A 90 -4.36 8.11 -11.01
C ASN A 90 -3.02 7.79 -11.70
N LEU A 91 -2.99 7.85 -13.04
CA LEU A 91 -1.75 7.68 -13.79
C LEU A 91 -0.76 8.80 -13.50
N LEU A 92 -1.23 10.05 -13.44
CA LEU A 92 -0.40 11.20 -13.10
C LEU A 92 0.16 11.07 -11.68
N ILE A 93 -0.68 10.73 -10.70
CA ILE A 93 -0.26 10.51 -9.31
C ILE A 93 0.78 9.39 -9.24
N GLY A 94 0.53 8.26 -9.91
CA GLY A 94 1.48 7.15 -9.95
C GLY A 94 2.82 7.54 -10.57
N ALA A 95 2.81 8.36 -11.63
CA ALA A 95 4.03 8.90 -12.24
C ALA A 95 4.80 9.81 -11.29
N ILE A 96 4.12 10.69 -10.53
CA ILE A 96 4.75 11.55 -9.52
C ILE A 96 5.37 10.72 -8.40
N ILE A 97 4.65 9.72 -7.87
CA ILE A 97 5.15 8.82 -6.83
C ILE A 97 6.39 8.06 -7.33
N PHE A 98 6.32 7.51 -8.53
CA PHE A 98 7.45 6.83 -9.16
C PHE A 98 8.65 7.76 -9.30
N TYR A 99 8.43 8.99 -9.77
CA TYR A 99 9.47 10.01 -9.91
C TYR A 99 10.15 10.34 -8.56
N LEU A 100 9.38 10.53 -7.49
CA LEU A 100 9.91 10.80 -6.14
C LEU A 100 10.79 9.65 -5.64
N ILE A 101 10.32 8.40 -5.78
CA ILE A 101 11.07 7.21 -5.37
C ILE A 101 12.34 7.07 -6.22
N TRP A 102 12.23 7.29 -7.53
CA TRP A 102 13.36 7.24 -8.46
C TRP A 102 14.42 8.29 -8.11
N ARG A 103 14.03 9.53 -7.80
CA ARG A 103 14.97 10.57 -7.34
C ARG A 103 15.68 10.16 -6.05
N ALA A 104 14.93 9.71 -5.05
CA ALA A 104 15.52 9.25 -3.79
C ALA A 104 16.56 8.14 -4.02
N TYR A 105 16.27 7.22 -4.93
CA TYR A 105 17.21 6.17 -5.34
C TYR A 105 18.43 6.73 -6.09
N HIS A 106 18.22 7.57 -7.10
CA HIS A 106 19.26 8.13 -7.97
C HIS A 106 20.27 8.98 -7.18
N TYR A 107 19.78 9.85 -6.29
CA TYR A 107 20.63 10.70 -5.43
C TYR A 107 21.17 9.97 -4.19
N LYS A 108 20.85 8.67 -4.02
CA LYS A 108 21.22 7.88 -2.84
C LYS A 108 20.80 8.55 -1.53
N VAL A 109 19.62 9.16 -1.56
CA VAL A 109 18.96 9.84 -0.44
C VAL A 109 17.88 8.89 0.06
N ARG A 110 18.25 8.04 1.04
CA ARG A 110 17.30 7.15 1.73
C ARG A 110 17.56 7.17 3.21
N THR A 111 16.58 7.64 3.96
CA THR A 111 16.58 7.61 5.42
C THR A 111 15.66 6.49 5.92
N PRO A 112 15.84 6.01 7.17
CA PRO A 112 14.90 5.08 7.78
C PRO A 112 13.45 5.58 7.75
N SER A 113 13.22 6.88 7.92
CA SER A 113 11.90 7.50 7.85
C SER A 113 11.28 7.41 6.46
N MET A 114 12.05 7.64 5.40
CA MET A 114 11.58 7.48 4.01
C MET A 114 11.25 6.02 3.69
N ASN A 115 12.06 5.08 4.17
CA ASN A 115 11.80 3.65 3.98
C ASN A 115 10.55 3.20 4.76
N PHE A 116 10.35 3.74 5.96
CA PHE A 116 9.13 3.52 6.73
C PHE A 116 7.89 4.04 5.99
N LEU A 117 7.94 5.26 5.44
CA LEU A 117 6.83 5.81 4.65
C LEU A 117 6.53 4.98 3.41
N LEU A 118 7.55 4.50 2.71
CA LEU A 118 7.38 3.62 1.55
C LEU A 118 6.71 2.30 1.96
N LEU A 119 7.16 1.69 3.06
CA LEU A 119 6.56 0.47 3.59
C LEU A 119 5.10 0.70 4.00
N TYR A 120 4.83 1.76 4.77
CA TYR A 120 3.49 2.18 5.18
C TYR A 120 2.57 2.35 3.96
N PHE A 121 3.05 3.03 2.92
CA PHE A 121 2.28 3.28 1.71
C PHE A 121 1.95 1.97 0.99
N ILE A 122 2.94 1.10 0.76
CA ILE A 122 2.74 -0.20 0.11
C ILE A 122 1.77 -1.07 0.92
N VAL A 123 1.94 -1.15 2.24
CA VAL A 123 1.04 -1.93 3.11
C VAL A 123 -0.38 -1.37 3.09
N SER A 124 -0.54 -0.05 3.08
CA SER A 124 -1.87 0.58 3.01
C SER A 124 -2.55 0.25 1.68
N LEU A 125 -1.84 0.36 0.56
CA LEU A 125 -2.38 -0.03 -0.76
C LEU A 125 -2.73 -1.51 -0.82
N ALA A 126 -1.93 -2.39 -0.20
CA ALA A 126 -2.18 -3.82 -0.13
C ALA A 126 -3.46 -4.15 0.66
N VAL A 127 -3.59 -3.62 1.88
CA VAL A 127 -4.76 -3.88 2.74
C VAL A 127 -6.05 -3.41 2.09
N TYR A 128 -6.07 -2.19 1.57
CA TYR A 128 -7.27 -1.63 0.95
C TYR A 128 -7.53 -2.18 -0.45
N GLY A 129 -6.48 -2.54 -1.19
CA GLY A 129 -6.60 -3.23 -2.47
C GLY A 129 -7.24 -4.61 -2.36
N LEU A 130 -6.99 -5.31 -1.26
CA LEU A 130 -7.63 -6.60 -0.98
C LEU A 130 -9.12 -6.46 -0.65
N VAL A 131 -9.56 -5.34 -0.09
CA VAL A 131 -10.88 -5.23 0.54
C VAL A 131 -11.89 -4.46 -0.32
N ILE A 132 -11.44 -3.45 -1.07
CA ILE A 132 -12.35 -2.54 -1.79
C ILE A 132 -12.63 -3.02 -3.21
N TRP A 133 -13.90 -3.09 -3.57
CA TRP A 133 -14.36 -3.51 -4.90
C TRP A 133 -14.77 -2.34 -5.78
N ASN A 134 -15.45 -1.32 -5.22
CA ASN A 134 -15.96 -0.17 -5.96
C ASN A 134 -14.85 0.84 -6.34
N PHE A 135 -14.93 1.41 -7.54
CA PHE A 135 -13.97 2.41 -8.03
C PHE A 135 -14.06 3.75 -7.30
N GLY A 136 -15.27 4.24 -7.04
CA GLY A 136 -15.50 5.49 -6.31
C GLY A 136 -15.05 5.39 -4.85
N THR A 137 -15.36 4.28 -4.19
CA THR A 137 -14.90 3.95 -2.84
C THR A 137 -13.37 3.96 -2.79
N ALA A 138 -12.72 3.26 -3.73
CA ALA A 138 -11.27 3.20 -3.78
C ALA A 138 -10.58 4.54 -4.01
N ALA A 139 -11.14 5.39 -4.87
CA ALA A 139 -10.60 6.73 -5.11
C ALA A 139 -10.58 7.57 -3.84
N ARG A 140 -11.60 7.46 -3.00
CA ARG A 140 -11.70 8.16 -1.71
C ARG A 140 -10.70 7.62 -0.69
N TYR A 141 -10.63 6.30 -0.53
CA TYR A 141 -9.79 5.68 0.50
C TYR A 141 -8.29 5.78 0.20
N LYS A 142 -7.86 5.86 -1.06
CA LYS A 142 -6.43 6.01 -1.38
C LYS A 142 -5.89 7.42 -1.16
N PHE A 143 -6.75 8.43 -1.20
CA PHE A 143 -6.34 9.84 -1.16
C PHE A 143 -5.57 10.24 0.12
N PRO A 144 -6.00 9.84 1.35
CA PRO A 144 -5.22 10.13 2.56
C PRO A 144 -3.81 9.51 2.54
N PHE A 145 -3.68 8.27 2.06
CA PHE A 145 -2.40 7.57 1.99
C PHE A 145 -1.45 8.22 0.99
N ILE A 146 -1.97 8.58 -0.19
CA ILE A 146 -1.22 9.30 -1.21
C ILE A 146 -0.76 10.66 -0.68
N THR A 147 -1.65 11.42 -0.05
CA THR A 147 -1.34 12.75 0.49
C THR A 147 -0.25 12.68 1.55
N LEU A 148 -0.41 11.78 2.53
CA LEU A 148 0.59 11.57 3.57
C LEU A 148 1.93 11.17 2.96
N PHE A 149 1.93 10.19 2.05
CA PHE A 149 3.16 9.76 1.38
C PHE A 149 3.81 10.92 0.64
N MET A 150 3.09 11.63 -0.23
CA MET A 150 3.65 12.71 -1.04
C MET A 150 4.22 13.85 -0.20
N VAL A 151 3.47 14.35 0.79
CA VAL A 151 3.88 15.49 1.61
C VAL A 151 5.11 15.14 2.46
N PHE A 152 5.07 14.03 3.20
CA PHE A 152 6.16 13.70 4.11
C PHE A 152 7.38 13.13 3.38
N TYR A 153 7.18 12.35 2.31
CA TYR A 153 8.30 11.78 1.55
C TYR A 153 9.08 12.85 0.81
N SER A 154 8.39 13.82 0.18
CA SER A 154 9.05 14.97 -0.45
C SER A 154 9.80 15.83 0.58
N ARG A 155 9.17 16.13 1.72
CA ARG A 155 9.82 16.93 2.78
C ARG A 155 11.08 16.26 3.33
N PHE A 156 11.05 14.96 3.59
CA PHE A 156 12.24 14.24 4.06
C PHE A 156 13.33 14.13 3.00
N PHE A 157 12.96 14.02 1.73
CA PHE A 157 13.92 14.06 0.63
C PHE A 157 14.64 15.42 0.59
N ASP A 158 13.91 16.53 0.64
CA ASP A 158 14.48 17.88 0.56
C ASP A 158 15.42 18.17 1.75
N LEU A 159 15.00 17.82 2.97
CA LEU A 159 15.81 18.01 4.18
C LEU A 159 17.16 17.26 4.11
N GLU A 160 17.15 16.04 3.57
CA GLU A 160 18.38 15.25 3.46
C GLU A 160 19.28 15.75 2.32
N VAL A 161 18.71 16.33 1.26
CA VAL A 161 19.49 17.01 0.21
C VAL A 161 20.13 18.29 0.75
N GLU A 162 19.37 19.15 1.43
CA GLU A 162 19.84 20.40 2.03
C GLU A 162 21.01 20.14 2.99
N LYS A 163 20.84 19.18 3.91
CA LYS A 163 21.90 18.76 4.83
C LYS A 163 23.18 18.33 4.13
N ARG A 164 23.09 17.64 2.98
CA ARG A 164 24.26 17.20 2.21
C ARG A 164 24.95 18.37 1.51
N LEU A 165 24.17 19.33 1.00
CA LEU A 165 24.73 20.54 0.39
C LEU A 165 25.49 21.39 1.42
N ASP A 166 24.96 21.53 2.63
CA ASP A 166 25.62 22.26 3.72
C ASP A 166 26.94 21.63 4.14
N LEU A 167 27.01 20.29 4.20
CA LEU A 167 28.25 19.57 4.48
C LEU A 167 29.30 19.83 3.40
N LEU A 168 28.91 19.78 2.12
CA LEU A 168 29.80 20.06 1.00
C LEU A 168 30.25 21.52 0.94
N ALA A 169 29.44 22.45 1.42
CA ALA A 169 29.81 23.86 1.53
C ALA A 169 30.85 24.08 2.65
N ASN A 170 30.66 23.44 3.81
CA ASN A 170 31.58 23.56 4.94
C ASN A 170 32.93 22.86 4.72
N GLU A 171 33.00 21.79 3.93
CA GLU A 171 34.27 21.13 3.57
C GLU A 171 35.15 21.94 2.59
N ARG A 172 34.60 23.01 2.00
CA ARG A 172 35.31 23.86 1.03
C ARG A 172 36.00 25.08 1.64
N PHE A 173 35.86 25.29 2.96
CA PHE A 173 36.52 26.35 3.72
C PHE A 173 37.45 25.75 4.78
#